data_AF-A0A1P8F9D2-F1
#
_entry.id   AF-A0A1P8F9D2-F1
#
_cell.length_a   1.000
_cell.length_b   1.000
_cell.length_c   1.000
_cell.angle_alpha   90.00
_cell.angle_beta   90.00
_cell.angle_gamma   90.00
#
_symmetry.space_group_name_H-M   'P 1'
#
loop_
_entity.id
_entity.type
_entity.pdbx_description
1 polymer ?
#
loop_
_entity_poly.entity_id
_entity_poly.type
_entity_poly.pdbx_seq_one_letter_code
_entity_poly.pdbx_strand_id
1 'polypeptide(L)' 'MNKGMIAAIVIELVGIGATGIGIGIELATSADFGMVVTTSGSCLIAMGGVIWGKFICINRKKD' A
#
# COMPACT_ATOMS: atom_id res chain seq x y z
N MET A 1 -3.78 6.69 -19.00
CA MET A 1 -3.85 5.76 -17.85
C MET A 1 -5.15 6.03 -17.09
N ASN A 2 -5.89 5.00 -16.66
CA ASN A 2 -7.20 5.20 -16.03
C ASN A 2 -7.03 5.89 -14.67
N LYS A 3 -7.88 6.86 -14.29
CA LYS A 3 -7.66 7.68 -13.07
C LYS A 3 -7.64 6.82 -11.80
N GLY A 4 -8.50 5.80 -11.71
CA GLY A 4 -8.49 4.84 -10.60
C GLY A 4 -7.20 4.02 -10.54
N MET A 5 -6.59 3.77 -11.69
CA MET A 5 -5.35 3.02 -11.83
C MET A 5 -4.16 3.78 -11.24
N ILE A 6 -4.09 5.09 -11.54
CA ILE A 6 -3.10 5.99 -10.95
C ILE A 6 -3.30 6.07 -9.43
N ALA A 7 -4.54 6.19 -8.96
CA ALA A 7 -4.85 6.25 -7.54
C ALA A 7 -4.39 4.99 -6.79
N ALA A 8 -4.62 3.80 -7.35
CA ALA A 8 -4.16 2.54 -6.77
C ALA A 8 -2.62 2.50 -6.65
N ILE A 9 -1.90 2.87 -7.72
CA ILE A 9 -0.43 2.91 -7.74
C ILE A 9 0.12 3.89 -6.69
N VAL A 10 -0.46 5.09 -6.58
CA VAL A 10 -0.02 6.09 -5.60
C VAL A 10 -0.19 5.56 -4.18
N ILE A 11 -1.32 4.90 -3.89
CA ILE A 11 -1.57 4.30 -2.58
C ILE A 11 -0.53 3.20 -2.27
N GLU A 12 -0.20 2.35 -3.24
CA GLU A 12 0.83 1.33 -3.05
C GLU A 12 2.20 1.94 -2.79
N LEU A 13 2.60 2.98 -3.54
CA LEU A 13 3.89 3.64 -3.35
C LEU A 13 4.02 4.29 -1.97
N VAL A 14 2.94 4.92 -1.49
CA VAL A 14 2.90 5.47 -0.12
C VAL A 14 3.00 4.34 0.91
N GLY A 15 2.28 3.24 0.70
CA GLY A 15 2.34 2.06 1.57
C GLY A 15 3.74 1.43 1.63
N ILE A 16 4.39 1.24 0.49
CA ILE A 16 5.77 0.72 0.39
C ILE A 16 6.75 1.65 1.13
N GLY A 17 6.61 2.96 0.93
CA GLY A 17 7.43 3.95 1.64
C GLY A 17 7.25 3.88 3.15
N ALA A 18 6.01 3.85 3.63
CA ALA A 18 5.69 3.72 5.05
C ALA A 18 6.26 2.41 5.63
N THR A 19 6.09 1.28 4.93
CA THR A 19 6.66 -0.02 5.33
C THR A 19 8.18 0.05 5.45
N GLY A 20 8.86 0.64 4.46
CA GLY A 20 10.32 0.81 4.49
C GLY A 20 10.78 1.70 5.65
N ILE A 21 10.08 2.80 5.93
CA ILE A 21 10.35 3.67 7.08
C ILE A 21 10.17 2.91 8.40
N GLY A 22 9.07 2.16 8.54
CA GLY A 22 8.80 1.35 9.74
C GLY A 22 9.90 0.34 10.03
N ILE A 23 10.36 -0.38 9.01
CA ILE A 23 11.50 -1.31 9.11
C ILE A 23 12.77 -0.56 9.50
N GLY A 24 13.03 0.60 8.91
CA GLY A 24 14.19 1.44 9.25
C GLY A 24 14.17 1.90 10.71
N ILE A 25 13.01 2.26 11.25
CA ILE A 25 12.84 2.64 12.65
C ILE A 25 13.15 1.47 13.58
N GLU A 26 12.59 0.27 13.31
CA GLU A 26 12.88 -0.94 14.09
C GLU A 26 14.39 -1.21 14.13
N LEU A 27 15.05 -1.18 12.96
CA LEU A 27 16.48 -1.45 12.85
C LEU A 27 17.35 -0.42 13.58
N ALA A 28 16.95 0.86 13.56
CA ALA A 28 17.73 1.93 14.17
C ALA A 28 17.52 2.06 15.69
N THR A 29 16.32 1.74 16.18
CA THR A 29 15.93 2.03 17.57
C THR A 29 15.72 0.78 18.41
N SER A 30 15.64 -0.41 17.80
CA SER A 30 15.30 -1.68 18.47
C SER A 30 14.01 -1.60 19.29
N ALA A 31 13.08 -0.73 18.89
CA ALA A 31 11.83 -0.47 19.58
C ALA A 31 10.64 -0.82 18.68
N ASP A 32 9.66 -1.55 19.22
CA ASP A 32 8.50 -2.12 18.51
C ASP A 32 7.55 -1.12 17.83
N PHE A 33 7.85 0.18 17.89
CA PHE A 33 6.99 1.21 17.31
C PHE A 33 7.06 1.22 15.78
N GLY A 34 8.15 0.73 15.19
CA GLY A 34 8.27 0.60 13.74
C GLY A 34 7.34 -0.48 13.18
N MET A 35 6.92 -1.46 13.99
CA MET A 35 5.89 -2.44 13.61
C MET A 35 4.52 -1.81 13.33
N VAL A 36 4.13 -0.75 14.05
CA VAL A 36 2.86 -0.04 13.81
C VAL A 36 2.88 0.64 12.45
N VAL A 37 4.00 1.30 12.12
CA VAL A 37 4.20 1.97 10.83
C VAL A 37 4.25 0.94 9.69
N THR A 38 4.96 -0.18 9.90
CA THR A 38 5.07 -1.30 8.96
C THR A 38 3.70 -1.92 8.66
N THR A 39 2.90 -2.14 9.70
CA THR A 39 1.54 -2.71 9.56
C THR A 39 0.64 -1.75 8.80
N SER A 40 0.67 -0.47 9.16
CA SER A 40 -0.12 0.57 8.50
C SER A 40 0.24 0.71 7.01
N GLY A 41 1.54 0.68 6.67
CA GLY A 41 2.02 0.67 5.29
C GLY A 41 1.55 -0.56 4.52
N SER A 42 1.60 -1.74 5.14
CA SER A 42 1.12 -3.00 4.54
C SER A 42 -0.38 -2.97 4.24
N CYS A 43 -1.19 -2.38 5.12
CA CYS A 43 -2.62 -2.18 4.87
C CYS A 43 -2.87 -1.28 3.65
N LEU A 44 -2.09 -0.21 3.46
CA LEU A 44 -2.20 0.66 2.28
C LEU A 44 -1.87 -0.09 0.99
N ILE A 45 -0.80 -0.90 0.99
CA ILE A 45 -0.46 -1.75 -0.16
C ILE A 45 -1.63 -2.69 -0.50
N ALA A 46 -2.19 -3.37 0.50
CA ALA A 46 -3.34 -4.25 0.31
C ALA A 46 -4.57 -3.50 -0.26
N MET A 47 -4.83 -2.28 0.22
CA MET A 47 -5.91 -1.43 -0.32
C MET A 47 -5.69 -1.10 -1.80
N GLY A 48 -4.47 -0.75 -2.20
CA GLY A 48 -4.12 -0.52 -3.61
C GLY A 48 -4.40 -1.75 -4.49
N GLY A 49 -3.99 -2.93 -4.02
CA GLY A 49 -4.27 -4.21 -4.68
C GLY A 49 -5.77 -4.52 -4.80
N VAL A 50 -6.58 -4.20 -3.78
CA VAL A 50 -8.04 -4.36 -3.83
C VAL A 50 -8.67 -3.39 -4.83
N ILE A 51 -8.24 -2.13 -4.86
CA ILE A 51 -8.73 -1.11 -5.81
C ILE A 51 -8.46 -1.59 -7.24
N TRP A 52 -7.24 -2.05 -7.51
CA TRP A 52 -6.89 -2.59 -8.81
C TRP A 52 -7.69 -3.85 -9.17
N GLY A 53 -7.61 -4.89 -8.33
CA GLY A 53 -8.15 -6.21 -8.65
C GLY A 53 -9.67 -6.23 -8.71
N LYS A 54 -10.33 -5.60 -7.73
CA LYS A 54 -11.79 -5.68 -7.57
C LYS A 54 -12.54 -4.58 -8.30
N PHE A 55 -12.02 -3.36 -8.33
CA PHE A 55 -12.78 -2.23 -8.89
C PHE A 55 -12.36 -1.87 -10.32
N ILE A 56 -11.11 -2.13 -10.71
CA ILE A 56 -10.65 -1.83 -12.07
C ILE A 56 -10.73 -3.08 -12.94
N CYS A 57 -10.07 -4.18 -12.58
CA CYS A 57 -10.00 -5.37 -13.44
C CYS A 57 -11.35 -6.10 -13.58
N ILE A 58 -12.12 -6.27 -12.52
CA ILE A 58 -13.45 -6.91 -12.61
C ILE A 58 -14.42 -6.07 -13.45
N ASN A 59 -14.45 -4.74 -13.28
CA ASN A 59 -15.35 -3.90 -14.07
C ASN A 59 -15.05 -3.98 -15.57
N ARG A 60 -13.78 -4.08 -15.97
CA ARG A 60 -13.41 -4.22 -17.39
C ARG A 60 -13.82 -5.53 -18.04
N LYS A 61 -14.18 -6.57 -17.27
CA LYS A 61 -14.73 -7.83 -17.82
C LYS A 61 -16.24 -7.78 -18.05
N LYS A 62 -16.91 -6.73 -17.54
CA LYS A 62 -18.37 -6.59 -17.61
C LYS A 62 -18.83 -5.79 -18.83
N ASP A 63 -17.91 -5.06 -19.46
CA ASP A 63 -18.07 -4.37 -20.74
C ASP A 63 -17.61 -5.27 -21.90
#